data_AF-A0A2T3G1X4-F1
#
_entry.id   AF-A0A2T3G1X4-F1
#
_cell.length_a   1.000
_cell.length_b   1.000
_cell.length_c   1.000
_cell.angle_alpha   90.00
_cell.angle_beta   90.00
_cell.angle_gamma   90.00
#
_symmetry.space_group_name_H-M   'P 1'
#
loop_
_entity.id
_entity.type
_entity.pdbx_description
1 polymer ?
#
loop_
_entity_poly.entity_id
_entity_poly.type
_entity_poly.pdbx_seq_one_letter_code
_entity_poly.pdbx_strand_id
1 'polypeptide(L)'
;MEDKIYFAIHMNHFLFYDEPIIKPKDVPDGNEINMGKAIDYVEKRLREVEIQDILKAQLKVKFGDISNNLEEQITNASIEKLKELTLNIFNVTSEEDVLRIIN
;
A
#
# COMPACT_ATOMS: atom_id res chain seq x y z
N MET A 1 -14.24 -29.23 4.02
CA MET A 1 -13.91 -28.81 2.65
C MET A 1 -13.53 -27.35 2.80
N GLU A 2 -12.25 -27.00 2.73
CA GLU A 2 -11.86 -25.59 2.80
C GLU A 2 -12.25 -24.96 1.45
N ASP A 3 -13.11 -23.95 1.49
CA ASP A 3 -13.49 -23.21 0.29
C ASP A 3 -12.26 -22.46 -0.22
N LYS A 4 -11.61 -23.03 -1.23
CA LYS A 4 -10.47 -22.42 -1.91
C LYS A 4 -10.98 -21.50 -3.01
N ILE A 5 -10.61 -20.23 -2.96
CA ILE A 5 -11.00 -19.24 -3.98
C ILE A 5 -9.83 -19.07 -4.96
N TYR A 6 -10.14 -19.05 -6.26
CA TYR A 6 -9.19 -18.63 -7.29
C TYR A 6 -8.88 -17.14 -7.12
N PHE A 7 -7.67 -16.91 -6.64
CA PHE A 7 -7.18 -15.72 -5.96
C PHE A 7 -7.29 -14.39 -6.72
N ALA A 8 -6.86 -14.32 -7.99
CA ALA A 8 -6.65 -13.04 -8.66
C ALA A 8 -7.91 -12.41 -9.26
N ILE A 9 -8.90 -13.21 -9.65
CA ILE A 9 -10.07 -12.75 -10.40
C ILE A 9 -11.24 -12.42 -9.46
N HIS A 10 -11.43 -13.20 -8.39
CA HIS A 10 -12.61 -13.06 -7.53
C HIS A 10 -12.50 -11.88 -6.56
N MET A 11 -11.31 -11.60 -6.01
CA MET A 11 -11.17 -10.54 -5.00
C MET A 11 -11.25 -9.14 -5.59
N ASN A 12 -10.71 -8.91 -6.78
CA ASN A 12 -10.85 -7.62 -7.48
C ASN A 12 -12.31 -7.33 -7.84
N HIS A 13 -13.03 -8.34 -8.31
CA HIS A 13 -14.46 -8.23 -8.61
C HIS A 13 -15.31 -7.93 -7.37
N PHE A 14 -14.92 -8.47 -6.21
CA PHE A 14 -15.65 -8.28 -4.96
C PHE A 14 -15.43 -6.90 -4.32
N LEU A 15 -14.26 -6.30 -4.53
CA LEU A 15 -13.86 -5.07 -3.84
C LEU A 15 -13.97 -3.80 -4.70
N PHE A 16 -14.35 -3.91 -5.98
CA PHE A 16 -14.53 -2.77 -6.90
C PHE A 16 -13.31 -1.85 -7.04
N TYR A 17 -12.09 -2.38 -6.93
CA TYR A 17 -10.86 -1.63 -7.19
C TYR A 17 -10.37 -1.87 -8.62
N ASP A 18 -9.87 -0.81 -9.27
CA ASP A 18 -9.27 -0.88 -10.61
C ASP A 18 -7.93 -1.65 -10.61
N GLU A 19 -7.20 -1.62 -9.48
CA GLU A 19 -5.95 -2.34 -9.30
C GLU A 19 -6.06 -3.52 -8.31
N PRO A 20 -5.36 -4.63 -8.56
CA PRO A 20 -5.30 -5.74 -7.62
C PRO A 20 -4.65 -5.35 -6.29
N ILE A 21 -5.43 -5.38 -5.21
CA ILE A 21 -4.95 -5.19 -3.84
C ILE A 21 -3.93 -6.28 -3.49
N ILE A 22 -4.22 -7.53 -3.85
CA ILE A 22 -3.30 -8.64 -3.60
C ILE A 22 -2.50 -8.97 -4.86
N LYS A 23 -1.16 -8.92 -4.78
CA LYS A 23 -0.29 -9.21 -5.93
C LYS A 23 0.05 -10.71 -5.96
N PRO A 24 0.39 -11.28 -7.12
CA PRO A 24 0.73 -12.71 -7.24
C PRO A 24 1.86 -13.18 -6.31
N LYS A 25 2.83 -12.29 -6.03
CA LYS A 25 3.94 -12.56 -5.10
C LYS A 25 3.51 -12.75 -3.65
N ASP A 26 2.32 -12.27 -3.29
CA ASP A 26 1.77 -12.36 -1.94
C ASP A 26 0.99 -13.67 -1.72
N VAL A 27 0.93 -14.55 -2.74
CA VAL A 27 0.35 -15.90 -2.67
C VAL A 27 1.45 -16.94 -2.69
N PRO A 28 1.71 -17.63 -1.58
CA PRO A 28 2.76 -18.62 -1.51
C PRO A 28 2.52 -19.86 -2.38
N ASP A 29 1.27 -20.19 -2.73
CA ASP A 29 0.91 -21.42 -3.45
C ASP A 29 -0.11 -21.20 -4.58
N GLY A 30 0.33 -21.37 -5.83
CA GLY A 30 -0.52 -21.85 -6.94
C GLY A 30 -1.87 -21.16 -7.22
N ASN A 31 -2.05 -19.88 -6.90
CA ASN A 31 -3.30 -19.12 -7.00
C ASN A 31 -4.44 -19.54 -6.03
N GLU A 32 -4.14 -20.27 -4.98
CA GLU A 32 -5.10 -20.70 -3.96
C GLU A 32 -4.68 -20.19 -2.58
N ILE A 33 -5.53 -19.38 -1.96
CA ILE A 33 -5.38 -18.93 -0.57
C ILE A 33 -6.66 -19.29 0.19
N ASN A 34 -6.52 -19.66 1.46
CA ASN A 34 -7.68 -19.83 2.34
C ASN A 34 -8.41 -18.48 2.47
N MET A 35 -9.75 -18.47 2.34
CA MET A 35 -10.54 -17.24 2.33
C MET A 35 -10.31 -16.35 3.58
N GLY A 36 -10.19 -16.93 4.78
CA GLY A 36 -9.91 -16.17 5.99
C GLY A 36 -8.57 -15.44 5.90
N LYS A 37 -7.52 -16.14 5.44
CA LYS A 37 -6.21 -15.52 5.20
C LYS A 37 -6.24 -14.46 4.09
N ALA A 38 -7.07 -14.64 3.08
CA ALA A 38 -7.25 -13.67 2.00
C ALA A 38 -7.87 -12.38 2.52
N ILE A 39 -8.90 -12.49 3.36
CA ILE A 39 -9.56 -11.34 4.00
C ILE A 39 -8.57 -10.60 4.90
N ASP A 40 -7.84 -11.32 5.77
CA ASP A 40 -6.83 -10.71 6.64
C ASP A 40 -5.76 -9.94 5.84
N TYR A 41 -5.32 -10.52 4.72
CA TYR A 41 -4.38 -9.85 3.83
C TYR A 41 -4.99 -8.59 3.21
N VAL A 42 -6.20 -8.68 2.64
CA VAL A 42 -6.88 -7.53 2.02
C VAL A 42 -7.06 -6.42 3.03
N GLU A 43 -7.54 -6.74 4.23
CA GLU A 43 -7.75 -5.75 5.29
C GLU A 43 -6.44 -5.08 5.69
N LYS A 44 -5.35 -5.86 5.78
CA LYS A 44 -4.02 -5.31 6.01
C LYS A 44 -3.61 -4.36 4.89
N ARG A 45 -3.70 -4.79 3.62
CA ARG A 45 -3.26 -4.00 2.48
C ARG A 45 -4.10 -2.75 2.25
N LEU A 46 -5.41 -2.81 2.51
CA LEU A 46 -6.28 -1.63 2.47
C LEU A 46 -5.77 -0.54 3.43
N ARG A 47 -5.41 -0.91 4.67
CA ARG A 47 -4.79 0.04 5.61
C ARG A 47 -3.46 0.60 5.09
N GLU A 48 -2.66 -0.21 4.39
CA GLU A 48 -1.41 0.26 3.79
C GLU A 48 -1.67 1.30 2.71
N VAL A 49 -2.61 1.02 1.79
CA VAL A 49 -3.01 1.92 0.72
C VAL A 49 -3.56 3.23 1.30
N GLU A 50 -4.42 3.16 2.31
CA GLU A 50 -4.95 4.35 3.00
C GLU A 50 -3.82 5.22 3.59
N ILE A 51 -2.83 4.61 4.27
CA ILE A 51 -1.68 5.35 4.80
C ILE A 51 -0.87 5.99 3.67
N GLN A 52 -0.64 5.25 2.57
CA GLN A 52 0.10 5.74 1.40
C GLN A 52 -0.60 6.97 0.79
N ASP A 53 -1.91 6.91 0.58
CA ASP A 53 -2.69 7.99 -0.03
C ASP A 53 -2.79 9.21 0.87
N ILE A 54 -2.97 9.01 2.19
CA ILE A 54 -2.96 10.10 3.18
C ILE A 54 -1.60 10.81 3.18
N LEU A 55 -0.49 10.07 3.17
CA LEU A 55 0.85 10.67 3.15
C LEU A 55 1.12 11.43 1.85
N LYS A 56 0.74 10.87 0.70
CA LYS A 56 0.83 11.59 -0.59
C LYS A 56 0.03 12.89 -0.54
N ALA A 57 -1.21 12.87 -0.03
CA ALA A 57 -2.03 14.07 0.09
C ALA A 57 -1.41 15.10 1.05
N GLN A 58 -0.88 14.69 2.20
CA GLN A 58 -0.21 15.59 3.15
C GLN A 58 1.04 16.22 2.55
N LEU A 59 1.86 15.44 1.86
CA LEU A 59 3.04 15.94 1.16
C LEU A 59 2.65 16.91 0.05
N LYS A 60 1.56 16.64 -0.68
CA LYS A 60 1.02 17.57 -1.69
C LYS A 60 0.55 18.89 -1.08
N VAL A 61 -0.10 18.84 0.08
CA VAL A 61 -0.49 20.05 0.82
C VAL A 61 0.74 20.86 1.26
N LYS A 62 1.85 20.19 1.62
CA LYS A 62 3.06 20.83 2.14
C LYS A 62 3.99 21.37 1.07
N PHE A 63 4.18 20.63 -0.02
CA PHE A 63 5.15 20.92 -1.07
C PHE A 63 4.51 21.40 -2.39
N GLY A 64 3.20 21.25 -2.56
CA GLY A 64 2.52 21.44 -3.84
C GLY A 64 2.49 20.13 -4.62
N ASP A 65 2.76 20.16 -5.93
CA ASP A 65 2.91 18.90 -6.67
C ASP A 65 4.17 18.16 -6.20
N ILE A 66 4.07 16.84 -6.12
CA ILE A 66 5.21 15.96 -5.81
C ILE A 66 5.61 15.15 -7.03
N SER A 67 6.89 14.77 -7.11
CA SER A 67 7.40 14.01 -8.24
C SER A 67 6.79 12.60 -8.33
N ASN A 68 6.62 12.11 -9.56
CA ASN A 68 6.15 10.74 -9.81
C ASN A 68 7.05 9.69 -9.14
N ASN A 69 8.36 9.96 -9.07
CA ASN A 69 9.32 9.11 -8.37
C ASN A 69 9.01 9.04 -6.87
N LEU A 70 8.68 10.15 -6.23
CA LEU A 70 8.30 10.16 -4.82
C LEU A 70 6.98 9.41 -4.59
N GLU A 71 5.99 9.59 -5.47
CA GLU A 71 4.73 8.83 -5.38
C GLU A 71 4.94 7.32 -5.48
N GLU A 72 5.79 6.87 -6.41
CA GLU A 72 6.15 5.47 -6.59
C GLU A 72 6.87 4.91 -5.36
N GLN A 73 7.83 5.66 -4.82
CA GLN A 73 8.59 5.27 -3.63
C GLN A 73 7.69 5.14 -2.41
N ILE A 74 6.74 6.06 -2.19
CA ILE A 74 5.75 5.96 -1.10
C ILE A 74 4.86 4.72 -1.28
N THR A 75 4.48 4.41 -2.51
CA THR A 75 3.64 3.24 -2.83
C THR A 75 4.37 1.92 -2.55
N ASN A 76 5.69 1.89 -2.71
CA ASN A 76 6.52 0.70 -2.53
C ASN A 76 7.20 0.60 -1.15
N ALA A 77 7.21 1.67 -0.36
CA ALA A 77 7.80 1.70 0.97
C ALA A 77 7.07 0.79 1.97
N SER A 78 7.79 0.29 2.98
CA SER A 78 7.20 -0.52 4.05
C SER A 78 6.33 0.32 4.98
N ILE A 79 5.35 -0.32 5.63
CA ILE A 79 4.49 0.35 6.62
C ILE A 79 5.30 1.02 7.72
N GLU A 80 6.36 0.37 8.20
CA GLU A 80 7.21 0.87 9.28
C GLU A 80 7.83 2.21 8.90
N LYS A 81 8.36 2.32 7.69
CA LYS A 81 8.92 3.56 7.17
C LYS A 81 7.86 4.63 6.92
N LEU A 82 6.68 4.24 6.42
CA LEU A 82 5.56 5.17 6.24
C LEU A 82 5.05 5.72 7.60
N LYS A 83 5.03 4.89 8.64
CA LYS A 83 4.71 5.32 10.01
C LYS A 83 5.77 6.29 10.55
N GLU A 84 7.05 6.02 10.31
CA GLU A 84 8.13 6.93 10.69
C GLU A 84 8.00 8.29 9.98
N LEU A 85 7.68 8.28 8.68
CA LEU A 85 7.41 9.50 7.92
C LEU A 85 6.20 10.25 8.48
N THR A 86 5.12 9.54 8.83
CA THR A 86 3.91 10.15 9.43
C THR A 86 4.25 10.93 10.70
N LEU A 87 5.10 10.38 11.56
CA LEU A 87 5.54 11.04 12.79
C LEU A 87 6.45 12.26 12.54
N ASN A 88 7.16 12.27 11.41
CA ASN A 88 8.13 13.31 11.06
C ASN A 88 7.64 14.27 9.96
N ILE A 89 6.37 14.21 9.57
CA ILE A 89 5.82 14.93 8.41
C ILE A 89 5.99 16.46 8.51
N PHE A 90 6.01 17.00 9.73
CA PHE A 90 6.23 18.43 9.96
C PHE A 90 7.72 18.82 9.89
N ASN A 91 8.63 17.88 10.13
CA ASN A 91 10.08 18.08 10.18
C ASN A 91 10.74 17.99 8.79
N VAL A 92 10.13 17.28 7.84
CA VAL A 92 10.64 17.22 6.46
C VAL A 92 10.46 18.57 5.76
N THR A 93 11.42 18.96 4.92
CA THR A 93 11.37 20.25 4.21
C THR A 93 11.51 20.12 2.70
N SER A 94 11.83 18.92 2.22
CA SER A 94 12.02 18.60 0.81
C SER A 94 11.62 17.16 0.52
N GLU A 95 11.41 16.84 -0.76
CA GLU A 95 11.23 15.44 -1.19
C GLU A 95 12.43 14.56 -0.83
N GLU A 96 13.64 15.10 -0.85
CA GLU A 96 14.86 14.38 -0.50
C GLU A 96 14.84 13.90 0.96
N ASP A 97 14.32 14.73 1.88
CA ASP A 97 14.16 14.35 3.29
C ASP A 97 13.17 13.21 3.45
N VAL A 98 12.10 13.20 2.64
CA VAL A 98 11.11 12.11 2.62
C VAL A 98 11.76 10.83 2.12
N LEU A 99 12.50 10.90 1.01
CA LEU A 99 13.20 9.75 0.42
C LEU A 99 14.22 9.14 1.38
N ARG A 100 14.88 9.93 2.23
CA ARG A 100 15.79 9.42 3.26
C ARG A 100 15.08 8.61 4.35
N ILE A 101 13.83 8.92 4.64
CA ILE A 101 13.03 8.20 5.64
C ILE A 101 12.50 6.89 5.03
N ILE A 102 11.99 6.95 3.80
CA ILE A 102 11.27 5.81 3.20
C ILE A 102 12.16 4.78 2.49
N ASN A 103 13.39 5.15 2.10
CA ASN A 103 14.41 4.21 1.64
C ASN A 103 15.23 3.62 2.79
#